data_AF-A0A2G9MB65-F1
#
_entry.id   AF-A0A2G9MB65-F1
#
_cell.length_a   1.000
_cell.length_b   1.000
_cell.length_c   1.000
_cell.angle_alpha   90.00
_cell.angle_beta   90.00
_cell.angle_gamma   90.00
#
_symmetry.space_group_name_H-M   'P 1'
#
loop_
_entity.id
_entity.type
_entity.pdbx_description
1 polymer ?
#
loop_
_entity_poly.entity_id
_entity_poly.type
_entity_poly.pdbx_seq_one_letter_code
_entity_poly.pdbx_strand_id
1 'polypeptide(L)'
;MPSKMKKEFRPLCRAMIGIVAGGGRPEKPLVKAGNNYHKKRARNKLYPRVCGLSMNALDHPFGGSRSSKKGKVTIAPRNAPPGRRVGLIRPRRSGRRRGR
;
A
#
# COMPACT_ATOMS: atom_id res chain seq x y z
N MET A 1 20.45 -2.96 2.63
CA MET A 1 19.12 -2.89 3.30
C MET A 1 18.18 -3.98 2.76
N PRO A 2 17.14 -4.40 3.50
CA PRO A 2 16.12 -5.34 3.00
C PRO A 2 15.42 -4.87 1.71
N SER A 3 15.39 -3.55 1.49
CA SER A 3 14.92 -2.91 0.25
C SER A 3 15.90 -2.96 -0.93
N LYS A 4 17.04 -3.67 -0.81
CA LYS A 4 18.17 -3.73 -1.77
C LYS A 4 18.89 -2.41 -2.03
N MET A 5 18.54 -1.35 -1.32
CA MET A 5 19.28 -0.08 -1.38
C MET A 5 20.56 -0.16 -0.54
N LYS A 6 21.66 0.37 -1.08
CA LYS A 6 22.91 0.62 -0.36
C LYS A 6 22.74 1.89 0.49
N LYS A 7 23.19 1.85 1.75
CA LYS A 7 23.16 2.98 2.67
C LYS A 7 24.44 2.96 3.49
N GLU A 8 25.06 4.11 3.64
CA GLU A 8 26.24 4.31 4.49
C GLU A 8 25.81 4.49 5.95
N PHE A 9 26.60 3.94 6.87
CA PHE A 9 26.37 4.03 8.30
C PHE A 9 27.66 4.45 9.00
N ARG A 10 27.51 5.09 10.16
CA ARG A 10 28.65 5.42 11.01
C ARG A 10 29.28 4.11 11.54
N PRO A 11 30.62 4.00 11.63
CA PRO A 11 31.28 2.77 12.09
C PRO A 11 30.90 2.31 13.51
N LEU A 12 30.47 3.25 14.38
CA LEU A 12 30.06 2.97 15.75
C LEU A 12 28.62 2.43 15.88
N CYS A 13 27.89 2.27 14.76
CA CYS A 13 26.55 1.70 14.79
C CYS A 13 26.58 0.21 15.14
N ARG A 14 25.71 -0.22 16.06
CA ARG A 14 25.60 -1.62 16.48
C ARG A 14 24.58 -2.38 15.63
N ALA A 15 24.82 -3.67 15.42
CA ALA A 15 23.88 -4.60 14.80
C ALA A 15 23.97 -5.97 15.50
N MET A 16 22.87 -6.73 15.46
CA MET A 16 22.89 -8.12 15.88
C MET A 16 23.33 -9.01 14.71
N ILE A 17 24.16 -10.01 14.99
CA ILE A 17 24.60 -10.99 14.01
C ILE A 17 23.49 -12.03 13.83
N GLY A 18 23.04 -12.22 12.57
CA GLY A 18 22.08 -13.26 12.22
C GLY A 18 20.88 -12.76 11.41
N ILE A 19 19.95 -13.67 11.15
CA ILE A 19 18.68 -13.42 10.44
C ILE A 19 17.54 -13.41 11.46
N VAL A 20 16.58 -12.51 11.30
CA VAL A 20 15.39 -12.47 12.16
C VAL A 20 14.56 -13.73 11.97
N ALA A 21 14.16 -14.37 13.06
CA ALA A 21 13.29 -15.55 13.04
C ALA A 21 11.87 -15.24 12.50
N GLY A 22 11.12 -16.29 12.15
CA GLY A 22 9.75 -16.14 11.63
C GLY A 22 9.66 -15.79 10.14
N GLY A 23 10.69 -16.14 9.36
CA GLY A 23 10.65 -16.16 7.90
C GLY A 23 9.50 -17.03 7.36
N GLY A 24 9.12 -16.84 6.10
CA GLY A 24 8.04 -17.64 5.46
C GLY A 24 6.61 -17.32 5.93
N ARG A 25 6.42 -16.50 6.97
CA ARG A 25 5.09 -16.05 7.43
C ARG A 25 4.12 -15.59 6.31
N PRO A 26 4.53 -14.84 5.26
CA PRO A 26 3.61 -14.40 4.21
C PRO A 26 3.28 -15.47 3.16
N GLU A 27 3.97 -16.62 3.15
CA GLU A 27 3.76 -17.70 2.17
C GLU A 27 2.42 -18.39 2.38
N LYS A 28 2.01 -18.58 3.64
CA LYS A 28 0.69 -19.12 3.97
C LYS A 28 -0.41 -18.10 3.61
N PRO A 29 -1.35 -18.44 2.70
CA PRO A 29 -2.46 -17.54 2.37
C PRO A 29 -3.41 -17.38 3.55
N LEU A 30 -4.14 -16.26 3.61
CA LEU A 30 -5.07 -16.00 4.70
C LEU A 30 -6.37 -16.83 4.61
N VAL A 31 -6.75 -17.23 3.39
CA VAL A 31 -7.92 -18.06 3.02
C VAL A 31 -9.28 -17.42 3.37
N LYS A 32 -9.49 -16.98 4.62
CA LYS A 32 -10.75 -16.43 5.14
C LYS A 32 -10.65 -14.95 5.53
N ALA A 33 -11.75 -14.23 5.39
CA ALA A 33 -11.86 -12.83 5.80
C ALA A 33 -11.67 -12.64 7.32
N GLY A 34 -12.20 -13.55 8.15
CA GLY A 34 -12.05 -13.51 9.61
C GLY A 34 -10.59 -13.54 10.07
N ASN A 35 -9.74 -14.34 9.41
CA ASN A 35 -8.30 -14.35 9.68
C ASN A 35 -7.65 -12.98 9.41
N ASN A 36 -8.09 -12.28 8.36
CA ASN A 36 -7.59 -10.94 8.05
C ASN A 36 -8.10 -9.90 9.06
N TYR A 37 -9.36 -10.02 9.52
CA TYR A 37 -9.91 -9.17 10.58
C TYR A 37 -9.06 -9.25 11.86
N HIS A 38 -8.79 -10.45 12.39
CA HIS A 38 -7.95 -10.60 13.58
C HIS A 38 -6.51 -10.09 13.34
N LYS A 39 -5.93 -10.37 12.17
CA LYS A 39 -4.58 -9.89 11.78
C LYS A 39 -4.48 -8.36 11.70
N LYS A 40 -5.57 -7.67 11.39
CA LYS A 40 -5.63 -6.21 11.26
C LYS A 40 -5.99 -5.54 12.60
N ARG A 41 -6.93 -6.13 13.36
CA ARG A 41 -7.28 -5.72 14.72
C ARG A 41 -6.07 -5.73 15.65
N ALA A 42 -5.27 -6.80 15.64
CA ALA A 42 -4.06 -6.90 16.46
C ALA A 42 -3.00 -5.82 16.16
N ARG A 43 -3.09 -5.15 15.00
CA ARG A 43 -2.16 -4.08 14.59
C ARG A 43 -2.82 -2.69 14.55
N ASN A 44 -4.04 -2.57 15.06
CA ASN A 44 -4.86 -1.37 14.99
C ASN A 44 -4.92 -0.77 13.57
N LYS A 45 -5.12 -1.63 12.55
CA LYS A 45 -5.23 -1.21 11.15
C LYS A 45 -6.66 -1.33 10.69
N LEU A 46 -7.14 -0.30 9.99
CA LEU A 46 -8.47 -0.27 9.39
C LEU A 46 -8.70 -1.48 8.46
N TYR A 47 -9.79 -2.19 8.73
CA TYR A 47 -10.33 -3.27 7.93
C TYR A 47 -11.84 -3.41 8.23
N PRO A 48 -12.71 -3.56 7.21
CA PRO A 48 -12.44 -3.57 5.77
C PRO A 48 -12.08 -2.19 5.21
N ARG A 49 -11.54 -2.14 3.97
CA ARG A 49 -11.33 -0.89 3.23
C ARG A 49 -12.28 -0.85 2.04
N VAL A 50 -13.07 0.21 1.93
CA VAL A 50 -14.00 0.43 0.82
C VAL A 50 -13.24 1.00 -0.38
N CYS A 51 -13.59 0.56 -1.58
CA CYS A 51 -13.04 1.09 -2.83
C CYS A 51 -13.54 2.52 -3.06
N GLY A 52 -12.64 3.47 -3.33
CA GLY A 52 -13.02 4.87 -3.56
C GLY A 52 -13.84 5.13 -4.84
N LEU A 53 -13.98 4.14 -5.73
CA LEU A 53 -14.91 4.19 -6.88
C LEU A 53 -16.35 3.88 -6.48
N SER A 54 -16.54 3.15 -5.38
CA SER A 54 -17.85 2.77 -4.83
C SER A 54 -18.38 3.82 -3.85
N MET A 55 -17.67 4.93 -3.69
CA MET A 55 -18.07 6.04 -2.83
C MET A 55 -18.77 7.13 -3.65
N ASN A 56 -19.51 8.00 -2.97
CA ASN A 56 -20.08 9.18 -3.57
C ASN A 56 -18.98 10.18 -4.00
N ALA A 57 -19.30 11.07 -4.93
CA ALA A 57 -18.38 12.10 -5.40
C ALA A 57 -17.95 13.09 -4.30
N LEU A 58 -18.75 13.18 -3.22
CA LEU A 58 -18.46 14.00 -2.03
C LEU A 58 -17.28 13.44 -1.23
N ASP A 59 -17.30 12.13 -0.96
CA ASP A 59 -16.35 11.49 -0.04
C ASP A 59 -15.01 11.17 -0.69
N HIS A 60 -15.00 10.99 -2.02
CA HIS A 60 -13.81 10.53 -2.73
C HIS A 60 -13.65 11.16 -4.11
N PRO A 61 -12.43 11.58 -4.53
CA PRO A 61 -12.19 12.20 -5.83
C PRO A 61 -12.55 11.35 -7.05
N PHE A 62 -12.56 10.02 -6.86
CA PHE A 62 -12.95 9.02 -7.86
C PHE A 62 -14.39 8.51 -7.69
N GLY A 63 -15.11 8.98 -6.67
CA GLY A 63 -16.49 8.60 -6.43
C GLY A 63 -17.43 9.18 -7.49
N GLY A 64 -18.53 8.49 -7.74
CA GLY A 64 -19.50 8.85 -8.78
C GLY A 64 -20.60 7.81 -8.94
N SER A 65 -21.45 7.98 -9.93
CA SER A 65 -22.64 7.13 -10.13
C SER A 65 -22.34 5.72 -10.65
N ARG A 66 -21.18 5.51 -11.30
CA ARG A 66 -20.78 4.22 -11.86
C ARG A 66 -19.43 3.79 -11.31
N SER A 67 -19.42 2.69 -10.55
CA SER A 67 -18.22 2.13 -9.93
C SER A 67 -17.33 1.32 -10.90
N SER A 68 -17.87 0.92 -12.05
CA SER A 68 -17.19 0.07 -13.04
C SER A 68 -16.11 0.80 -13.86
N LYS A 69 -16.27 2.11 -14.10
CA LYS A 69 -15.34 2.91 -14.91
C LYS A 69 -14.69 3.99 -14.06
N LYS A 70 -13.39 4.20 -14.28
CA LYS A 70 -12.64 5.31 -13.68
C LYS A 70 -12.90 6.56 -14.51
N GLY A 71 -13.49 7.59 -13.90
CA GLY A 71 -13.75 8.88 -14.56
C GLY A 71 -12.53 9.80 -14.64
N LYS A 72 -11.53 9.62 -13.77
CA LYS A 72 -10.30 10.42 -13.72
C LYS A 72 -9.07 9.51 -13.74
N VAL A 73 -7.93 10.06 -14.19
CA VAL A 73 -6.64 9.38 -14.12
C VAL A 73 -6.30 9.05 -12.65
N THR A 74 -5.76 7.86 -12.41
CA THR A 74 -5.39 7.42 -11.04
C THR A 74 -4.04 7.96 -10.57
N ILE A 75 -3.30 8.64 -11.44
CA ILE A 75 -1.98 9.18 -11.14
C ILE A 75 -2.16 10.58 -10.55
N ALA A 76 -1.80 10.74 -9.26
CA ALA A 76 -1.88 12.02 -8.60
C ALA A 76 -0.62 12.87 -8.91
N PRO A 77 -0.78 14.18 -9.21
CA PRO A 77 0.35 15.07 -9.42
C PRO A 77 1.16 15.26 -8.13
N ARG A 78 2.44 15.61 -8.27
CA ARG A 78 3.40 15.69 -7.15
C ARG A 78 2.94 16.66 -6.06
N ASN A 79 2.39 17.79 -6.46
CA ASN A 79 1.96 18.88 -5.58
C ASN A 79 0.43 18.92 -5.46
N ALA A 80 -0.24 17.78 -5.60
CA ALA A 80 -1.69 17.70 -5.39
C ALA A 80 -2.03 18.12 -3.94
N PRO A 81 -3.10 18.92 -3.74
CA PRO A 81 -3.55 19.29 -2.40
C PRO A 81 -4.04 18.07 -1.60
N PRO A 82 -4.09 18.15 -0.26
CA PRO A 82 -4.72 17.13 0.57
C PRO A 82 -6.17 16.92 0.11
N GLY A 83 -6.64 15.68 0.12
CA GLY A 83 -7.94 15.29 -0.46
C GLY A 83 -7.88 14.91 -1.94
N ARG A 84 -7.09 15.62 -2.78
CA ARG A 84 -6.90 15.25 -4.20
C ARG A 84 -5.73 14.29 -4.42
N ARG A 85 -4.77 14.22 -3.48
CA ARG A 85 -3.60 13.34 -3.53
C ARG A 85 -3.95 11.88 -3.24
N VAL A 86 -4.68 11.24 -4.16
CA VAL A 86 -5.25 9.88 -4.00
C VAL A 86 -4.94 9.02 -5.23
N GLY A 87 -4.76 7.70 -5.03
CA GLY A 87 -4.42 6.75 -6.09
C GLY A 87 -2.93 6.43 -6.13
N LEU A 88 -2.36 6.37 -7.34
CA LEU A 88 -0.92 6.19 -7.55
C LEU A 88 -0.22 7.54 -7.30
N ILE A 89 0.42 7.67 -6.14
CA ILE A 89 1.13 8.89 -5.75
C ILE A 89 2.55 8.84 -6.29
N ARG A 90 2.88 9.75 -7.21
CA ARG A 90 4.22 9.88 -7.81
C ARG A 90 4.80 8.54 -8.32
N PRO A 91 4.07 7.77 -9.14
CA PRO A 91 4.63 6.57 -9.74
C PRO A 91 5.74 6.94 -10.74
N ARG A 92 6.89 6.25 -10.69
CA ARG A 92 7.90 6.34 -11.76
C ARG A 92 7.50 5.54 -13.00
N ARG A 93 6.67 4.52 -12.80
CA ARG A 93 6.10 3.62 -13.82
C ARG A 93 4.71 3.20 -13.38
N SER A 94 3.78 3.08 -14.32
CA SER A 94 2.45 2.49 -14.12
C SER A 94 2.29 1.18 -14.89
N GLY A 95 1.37 0.31 -14.44
CA GLY A 95 1.09 -0.97 -15.07
C GLY A 95 1.89 -2.16 -14.51
N ARG A 96 1.69 -3.34 -15.10
CA ARG A 96 2.38 -4.57 -14.68
C ARG A 96 3.87 -4.47 -14.98
N ARG A 97 4.72 -4.72 -13.98
CA ARG A 97 6.17 -4.82 -14.17
C ARG A 97 6.48 -6.05 -15.01
N ARG A 98 7.10 -5.85 -16.18
CA ARG A 98 7.72 -6.90 -16.99
C ARG A 98 9.23 -6.84 -16.74
N GLY A 99 9.84 -7.98 -16.39
CA GLY A 99 11.26 -8.09 -16.03
C GLY A 99 11.61 -7.65 -14.60
N ARG A 100 12.88 -7.85 -14.23
CA ARG A 100 13.49 -7.13 -13.10
C ARG A 100 13.81 -5.72 -13.53
#